data_AF-A0A7S2QGB9-F1
#
_entry.id   AF-A0A7S2QGB9-F1
#
_cell.length_a   1.000
_cell.length_b   1.000
_cell.length_c   1.000
_cell.angle_alpha   90.00
_cell.angle_beta   90.00
_cell.angle_gamma   90.00
#
_symmetry.space_group_name_H-M   'P 1'
#
loop_
_entity.id
_entity.type
_entity.pdbx_description
1 polymer ?
#
loop_
_entity_poly.entity_id
_entity_poly.type
_entity_poly.pdbx_seq_one_letter_code
_entity_poly.pdbx_strand_id
1 'polypeptide(L)'
;GRDIIETFVNTKITDPSDFKWLSQLRFYWGVCPQGANLVSYTPEESKTSIIRICDWCTIYCYEYVGNCGRLVITPLTDRCYITLTQALGLTLGGAPAGPAGTGKTETT
;
A
#
# COMPACT_ATOMS: atom_id res chain seq x y z
N GLY A 1 -2.79 -3.10 13.39
CA GLY A 1 -3.73 -1.99 13.61
C GLY A 1 -3.41 -1.25 14.90
N ARG A 2 -3.66 -1.89 16.04
CA ARG A 2 -3.36 -1.36 17.38
C ARG A 2 -1.87 -1.00 17.56
N ASP A 3 -0.97 -1.89 17.17
CA ASP A 3 0.48 -1.73 17.40
C ASP A 3 1.06 -0.51 16.65
N ILE A 4 0.51 -0.20 15.47
CA ILE A 4 0.89 0.97 14.67
C ILE A 4 0.48 2.25 15.40
N ILE A 5 -0.75 2.31 15.91
CA ILE A 5 -1.26 3.47 16.66
C ILE A 5 -0.44 3.69 17.93
N GLU A 6 -0.14 2.64 18.68
CA GLU A 6 0.70 2.73 19.88
C GLU A 6 2.11 3.24 19.55
N THR A 7 2.69 2.76 18.46
CA THR A 7 3.98 3.25 17.95
C THR A 7 3.91 4.75 17.62
N PHE A 8 2.82 5.22 17.00
CA PHE A 8 2.64 6.63 16.66
C PHE A 8 2.53 7.53 17.90
N VAL A 9 1.78 7.08 18.91
CA VAL A 9 1.66 7.80 20.19
C VAL A 9 3.01 7.89 20.89
N ASN A 10 3.74 6.77 20.97
CA ASN A 10 5.07 6.72 21.62
C ASN A 10 6.10 7.58 20.88
N THR A 11 6.00 7.65 19.56
CA THR A 11 6.93 8.42 18.72
C THR A 11 6.49 9.87 18.50
N LYS A 12 5.33 10.26 19.06
CA LYS A 12 4.77 11.62 19.03
C LYS A 12 4.68 12.21 17.62
N ILE A 13 4.19 11.40 16.68
CA ILE A 13 3.96 11.86 15.31
C ILE A 13 2.77 12.83 15.32
N THR A 14 2.99 14.05 14.86
CA THR A 14 1.95 15.08 14.75
C THR A 14 1.68 15.51 13.32
N ASP A 15 2.62 15.27 12.41
CA ASP A 15 2.56 15.76 11.04
C ASP A 15 2.16 14.64 10.05
N PRO A 16 1.19 14.88 9.14
CA PRO A 16 0.85 13.93 8.08
C PRO A 16 1.93 13.75 7.01
N SER A 17 3.01 14.53 7.01
CA SER A 17 4.19 14.35 6.17
C SER A 17 5.25 13.46 6.81
N ASP A 18 5.07 13.01 8.05
CA ASP A 18 6.03 12.12 8.71
C ASP A 18 6.12 10.78 7.96
N PHE A 19 7.35 10.33 7.69
CA PHE A 19 7.59 9.07 7.01
C PHE A 19 6.89 7.88 7.68
N LYS A 20 6.82 7.83 9.01
CA LYS A 20 6.16 6.73 9.72
C LYS A 20 4.66 6.65 9.42
N TRP A 21 4.02 7.79 9.15
CA TRP A 21 2.64 7.85 8.70
C TRP A 21 2.52 7.57 7.20
N LEU A 22 3.44 8.13 6.40
CA LEU A 22 3.49 7.91 4.95
C LEU A 22 3.75 6.44 4.59
N SER A 23 4.54 5.72 5.38
CA SER A 23 4.94 4.33 5.13
C SER A 23 3.79 3.33 5.32
N GLN A 24 2.69 3.74 5.95
CA GLN A 24 1.52 2.89 6.12
C GLN A 24 0.69 2.80 4.84
N LEU A 25 0.16 1.62 4.57
CA LEU A 25 -0.87 1.41 3.55
C LEU A 25 -2.18 2.09 4.00
N ARG A 26 -2.60 3.12 3.27
CA ARG A 26 -3.77 3.95 3.61
C ARG A 26 -4.81 3.90 2.52
N PHE A 27 -6.07 3.84 2.92
CA PHE A 27 -7.23 3.82 2.02
C PHE A 27 -8.03 5.10 2.21
N TYR A 28 -8.35 5.74 1.09
CA TYR A 28 -9.16 6.96 1.05
C TYR A 28 -10.36 6.72 0.15
N TRP A 29 -11.53 7.14 0.59
CA TRP A 29 -12.74 7.13 -0.24
C TRP A 29 -12.94 8.51 -0.85
N GLY A 30 -12.77 8.64 -2.18
CA GLY A 30 -12.80 9.96 -2.81
C GLY A 30 -12.76 9.95 -4.32
N VAL A 31 -12.79 11.15 -4.91
CA VAL A 31 -12.69 11.32 -6.36
C VAL A 31 -11.24 11.13 -6.78
N CYS A 32 -11.01 10.38 -7.86
CA CYS A 32 -9.66 10.16 -8.37
C CYS A 32 -9.06 11.49 -8.86
N PRO A 33 -7.85 11.88 -8.40
CA PRO A 33 -7.21 13.11 -8.85
C PRO A 33 -6.92 13.05 -10.36
N GLN A 34 -7.33 14.07 -11.09
CA GLN A 34 -6.98 14.22 -12.51
C GLN A 34 -5.46 14.34 -12.66
N GLY A 35 -4.85 13.49 -13.49
CA GLY A 35 -3.40 13.54 -13.77
C GLY A 35 -2.51 12.67 -12.89
N ALA A 36 -3.05 11.94 -11.92
CA ALA A 36 -2.36 10.73 -11.45
C ALA A 36 -2.40 9.72 -12.61
N ASN A 37 -1.32 8.98 -12.87
CA ASN A 37 -1.27 7.87 -13.85
C ASN A 37 -2.20 6.72 -13.42
N LEU A 38 -3.49 7.00 -13.32
CA LEU A 38 -4.53 6.15 -12.77
C LEU A 38 -5.63 6.05 -13.80
N VAL A 39 -5.67 4.88 -14.44
CA VAL A 39 -6.72 4.51 -15.38
C VAL A 39 -8.00 4.27 -14.58
N SER A 40 -8.84 5.29 -14.45
CA SER A 40 -10.19 5.11 -13.93
C SER A 40 -11.06 4.42 -14.98
N TYR A 41 -11.54 3.21 -14.68
CA TYR A 41 -12.38 2.42 -15.60
C TYR A 41 -13.82 2.94 -15.74
N THR A 42 -14.26 3.89 -14.91
CA THR A 42 -15.63 4.41 -14.91
C THR A 42 -15.64 5.92 -15.20
N PRO A 43 -16.15 6.38 -16.36
CA PRO A 43 -16.05 7.78 -16.78
C PRO A 43 -17.06 8.74 -16.14
N GLU A 44 -18.19 8.26 -15.62
CA GLU A 44 -19.38 9.13 -15.50
C GLU A 44 -19.72 9.58 -14.07
N GLU A 45 -19.31 8.84 -13.05
CA GLU A 45 -19.54 9.18 -11.64
C GLU A 45 -18.48 8.43 -10.80
N SER A 46 -18.62 8.48 -9.48
CA SER A 46 -18.10 7.46 -8.56
C SER A 46 -16.76 7.77 -7.92
N LYS A 47 -16.86 8.30 -6.69
CA LYS A 47 -15.84 8.11 -5.67
C LYS A 47 -15.34 6.67 -5.73
N THR A 48 -14.02 6.50 -5.73
CA THR A 48 -13.36 5.21 -5.71
C THR A 48 -12.52 5.08 -4.45
N SER A 49 -12.15 3.85 -4.11
CA SER A 49 -11.16 3.60 -3.08
C SER A 49 -9.77 3.85 -3.65
N ILE A 50 -9.09 4.83 -3.09
CA ILE A 50 -7.74 5.24 -3.44
C ILE A 50 -6.80 4.68 -2.38
N ILE A 51 -5.82 3.91 -2.82
CA ILE A 51 -4.77 3.35 -1.99
C ILE A 51 -3.56 4.27 -2.08
N ARG A 52 -2.97 4.63 -0.94
CA ARG A 52 -1.74 5.43 -0.87
C ARG A 52 -0.73 4.78 0.07
N ILE A 53 0.53 4.76 -0.36
CA ILE A 53 1.67 4.30 0.42
C ILE A 53 2.91 5.05 -0.06
N CYS A 54 3.62 5.67 0.87
CA CYS A 54 4.67 6.65 0.59
C CYS A 54 4.18 7.68 -0.44
N ASP A 55 4.90 7.80 -1.56
CA ASP A 55 4.59 8.70 -2.69
C ASP A 55 3.75 8.02 -3.78
N TRP A 56 3.49 6.71 -3.65
CA TRP A 56 2.73 5.95 -4.62
C TRP A 56 1.23 5.97 -4.30
N CYS A 57 0.42 6.16 -5.34
CA CYS A 57 -1.03 6.25 -5.24
C CYS A 57 -1.64 5.39 -6.33
N THR A 58 -2.60 4.52 -5.98
CA THR A 58 -3.39 3.75 -6.95
C THR A 58 -4.87 3.71 -6.66
N ILE A 59 -5.66 3.32 -7.65
CA ILE A 59 -7.08 2.99 -7.45
C ILE A 59 -7.20 1.50 -7.09
N TYR A 60 -8.17 1.20 -6.24
CA TYR A 60 -8.53 -0.18 -5.95
C TYR A 60 -9.15 -0.84 -7.19
N CYS A 61 -8.69 -2.04 -7.56
CA CYS A 61 -9.11 -2.71 -8.80
C CYS A 61 -10.47 -3.42 -8.70
N TYR A 62 -11.04 -3.56 -7.50
CA TYR A 62 -12.32 -4.26 -7.27
C TYR A 62 -12.38 -5.72 -7.75
N GLU A 63 -11.22 -6.37 -7.87
CA GLU A 63 -11.15 -7.80 -8.19
C GLU A 63 -11.62 -8.66 -7.01
N TYR A 64 -12.40 -9.70 -7.33
CA TYR A 64 -12.85 -10.67 -6.35
C TYR A 64 -11.75 -11.72 -6.10
N VAL A 65 -11.08 -11.64 -4.96
CA VAL A 65 -9.98 -12.54 -4.57
C VAL A 65 -10.49 -13.81 -3.84
N GLY A 66 -11.76 -13.84 -3.43
CA GLY A 66 -12.30 -14.93 -2.61
C GLY A 66 -11.86 -14.86 -1.14
N ASN A 67 -12.05 -15.96 -0.40
CA ASN A 67 -11.66 -16.07 1.02
C ASN A 67 -10.27 -16.72 1.16
N CYS A 68 -9.24 -16.03 0.68
CA CYS A 68 -7.85 -16.46 0.85
C CYS A 68 -7.34 -16.12 2.27
N GLY A 69 -6.34 -16.88 2.73
CA GLY A 69 -5.65 -16.58 4.00
C GLY A 69 -5.03 -15.18 3.98
N ARG A 70 -5.02 -14.50 5.13
CA ARG A 70 -4.40 -13.18 5.28
C ARG A 70 -2.97 -13.34 5.80
N LEU A 71 -2.02 -12.71 5.11
CA LEU A 71 -0.64 -12.68 5.55
C LEU A 71 -0.51 -11.80 6.80
N VAL A 72 0.25 -12.27 7.79
CA VAL A 72 0.53 -11.49 9.01
C VAL A 72 1.44 -10.33 8.66
N ILE A 73 1.04 -9.12 9.06
CA ILE A 73 1.86 -7.92 8.88
C ILE A 73 3.00 -7.93 9.91
N THR A 74 4.22 -8.11 9.41
CA THR A 74 5.45 -8.03 10.20
C THR A 74 6.32 -6.88 9.69
N PRO A 75 7.31 -6.40 10.47
CA PRO A 75 8.26 -5.38 10.00
C PRO A 75 9.06 -5.78 8.75
N LEU A 76 9.14 -7.08 8.44
CA LEU A 76 9.77 -7.54 7.20
C LEU A 76 8.80 -7.40 6.02
N THR A 77 7.58 -7.90 6.17
CA THR A 77 6.53 -7.80 5.13
C THR A 77 6.18 -6.35 4.81
N ASP A 78 6.15 -5.47 5.82
CA ASP A 78 5.91 -4.03 5.64
C ASP A 78 6.96 -3.36 4.75
N ARG A 79 8.24 -3.69 4.97
CA ARG A 79 9.35 -3.23 4.11
C ARG A 79 9.25 -3.76 2.68
N CYS A 80 8.80 -5.01 2.51
CA CYS A 80 8.55 -5.57 1.18
C CYS A 80 7.47 -4.76 0.45
N TYR A 81 6.33 -4.46 1.08
CA TYR A 81 5.25 -3.68 0.46
C TYR A 81 5.72 -2.27 0.04
N ILE A 82 6.51 -1.58 0.86
CA ILE A 82 7.07 -0.27 0.52
C ILE A 82 8.00 -0.38 -0.70
N THR A 83 8.89 -1.37 -0.70
CA THR A 83 9.87 -1.55 -1.78
C THR A 83 9.18 -1.90 -3.10
N LEU A 84 8.18 -2.79 -3.07
CA LEU A 84 7.43 -3.21 -4.25
C LEU A 84 6.60 -2.07 -4.84
N THR A 85 5.96 -1.27 -3.98
CA THR A 85 5.13 -0.14 -4.43
C THR A 85 5.98 1.02 -4.98
N GLN A 86 7.16 1.26 -4.41
CA GLN A 86 8.15 2.17 -4.98
C GLN A 86 8.67 1.68 -6.34
N ALA A 87 9.00 0.38 -6.46
CA ALA A 87 9.41 -0.21 -7.74
C ALA A 87 8.30 -0.05 -8.79
N LEU A 88 7.05 -0.33 -8.42
CA LEU A 88 5.89 -0.15 -9.28
C LEU A 88 5.70 1.31 -9.73
N GLY A 89 5.90 2.28 -8.82
CA GLY A 89 5.90 3.71 -9.16
C GLY A 89 7.00 4.11 -10.16
N LEU A 90 8.14 3.42 -10.14
CA LEU A 90 9.24 3.60 -11.09
C LEU A 90 9.08 2.78 -12.38
N THR A 91 7.97 2.06 -12.56
CA THR A 91 7.77 1.10 -13.68
C THR A 91 8.84 0.00 -13.70
N LEU A 92 9.37 -0.37 -12.52
CA LEU A 92 10.33 -1.45 -12.32
C LEU A 92 9.62 -2.66 -11.70
N GLY A 93 10.00 -3.86 -12.11
CA GLY A 93 9.55 -5.09 -11.46
C GLY A 93 10.24 -5.30 -10.11
N GLY A 94 9.53 -5.86 -9.14
CA GLY A 94 10.11 -6.29 -7.87
C GLY A 94 10.52 -7.77 -7.91
N ALA A 95 11.80 -8.07 -7.64
CA ALA A 95 12.28 -9.43 -7.48
C ALA A 95 12.80 -9.64 -6.04
N PRO A 96 11.92 -9.95 -5.06
CA PRO A 96 12.36 -10.21 -3.69
C PRO A 96 13.17 -11.51 -3.63
N ALA A 97 14.48 -11.41 -3.43
CA ALA A 97 15.39 -12.55 -3.28
C ALA A 97 15.61 -12.91 -1.80
N GLY A 98 15.64 -14.20 -1.47
CA GLY A 98 15.90 -14.70 -0.12
C GLY A 98 15.86 -16.24 -0.02
N PRO A 99 16.35 -16.85 1.08
CA PRO A 99 16.42 -18.31 1.24
C PRO A 99 15.06 -19.01 1.08
N ALA A 100 15.01 -20.27 0.63
CA ALA A 100 13.76 -21.02 0.50
C ALA A 100 12.95 -21.02 1.82
N GLY A 101 11.62 -20.80 1.75
CA GLY A 101 10.74 -20.80 2.93
C GLY A 101 10.41 -19.42 3.55
N THR A 102 10.84 -18.31 2.96
CA THR A 102 10.59 -16.94 3.48
C THR A 102 9.35 -16.22 2.91
N GLY A 103 8.33 -16.93 2.42
CA GLY A 103 7.06 -16.30 1.97
C GLY A 103 7.12 -15.46 0.69
N LYS A 104 8.14 -15.65 -0.18
CA LYS A 104 8.38 -14.84 -1.38
C LYS A 104 7.22 -14.83 -2.38
N THR A 105 6.57 -15.97 -2.61
CA THR A 105 5.44 -16.11 -3.54
C THR A 105 4.14 -15.51 -3.01
N GLU A 106 4.02 -15.28 -1.71
CA GLU A 106 2.83 -14.71 -1.08
C GLU A 106 2.91 -13.17 -0.99
N THR A 107 4.04 -12.59 -1.39
CA THR A 107 4.33 -11.14 -1.33
C THR A 107 4.42 -10.50 -2.72
N THR A 108 4.16 -11.25 -3.81
CA THR A 108 4.08 -10.73 -5.19
C THR A 108 2.62 -10.50 -5.55
#